data_AF-A0A9E7EBW7-F1
#
_entry.id   AF-A0A9E7EBW7-F1
#
_cell.length_a   1.000
_cell.length_b   1.000
_cell.length_c   1.000
_cell.angle_alpha   90.00
_cell.angle_beta   90.00
_cell.angle_gamma   90.00
#
_symmetry.space_group_name_H-M   'P 1'
#
loop_
_entity.id
_entity.type
_entity.pdbx_description
1 polymer ?
#
loop_
_entity_poly.entity_id
_entity_poly.type
_entity_poly.pdbx_seq_one_letter_code
_entity_poly.pdbx_strand_id
1 'polypeptide(L)'
;MPRRSTNPCILSLSGFATTAFVLYCTVSTIFSPPAVVDVPSSHPVFVSSSQYFPDQLDRDAPGATFYDDASVSYAFDRPLTDWDAKRREWLRLHPNFGGNGRERVVMVTGSQPGPCRNREGDHLLLRFFKNKVDYCRRHGIDLFYNTALLHPAMRSQWAKLPAIRAAMLAHPEAEWVWWVDSDAVFTDMDFQLPLDRYRDHNLVVHGWPHLVYDARSWVSLNSGVFLIRNCQWSLDFMKVWAVMSPLSPDYDRWGQVLAEELKDKLFNVSDDQSALVYLLLEHRDQWGDKVFLESDYDLEAYWVAIVDRLENMTAKYAEVERRVDGLRRRHAEVVSGAYGQLREEQLARQEGAVSGPNGWHRPFMTHFTGCQPCNGAHNKMYTWKSCWEGMQRALHFADDQVLRDYGFRHADLLSGDVQPLPFA
;
A
#
# COMPACT_ATOMS: atom_id res chain seq x y z
N MET A 1 -41.77 80.75 2.92
CA MET A 1 -40.83 80.52 4.05
C MET A 1 -41.60 80.82 5.33
N PRO A 2 -41.65 79.95 6.36
CA PRO A 2 -40.49 79.29 6.99
C PRO A 2 -40.72 77.81 7.41
N ARG A 3 -39.65 77.21 7.97
CA ARG A 3 -39.59 75.93 8.70
C ARG A 3 -40.32 76.00 10.06
N ARG A 4 -40.84 74.85 10.54
CA ARG A 4 -40.96 74.35 11.95
C ARG A 4 -41.74 73.02 11.88
N SER A 5 -41.18 71.85 12.15
CA SER A 5 -40.82 71.24 13.45
C SER A 5 -41.94 71.28 14.50
N THR A 6 -42.63 70.15 14.74
CA THR A 6 -42.59 69.30 15.97
C THR A 6 -43.88 68.47 16.16
N ASN A 7 -43.71 67.14 16.27
CA ASN A 7 -44.46 66.05 16.96
C ASN A 7 -46.01 65.99 16.98
N PRO A 8 -46.58 64.76 16.88
CA PRO A 8 -46.98 64.07 18.13
C PRO A 8 -46.83 62.52 18.15
N CYS A 9 -46.52 62.02 19.35
CA CYS A 9 -47.04 60.86 20.08
C CYS A 9 -47.74 59.64 19.40
N ILE A 10 -47.26 58.45 19.80
CA ILE A 10 -48.01 57.31 20.42
C ILE A 10 -48.51 56.13 19.53
N LEU A 11 -48.24 54.92 20.07
CA LEU A 11 -48.89 53.59 19.97
C LEU A 11 -48.45 52.54 18.91
N SER A 12 -47.75 51.52 19.44
CA SER A 12 -47.94 50.06 19.30
C SER A 12 -48.19 49.42 17.92
N LEU A 13 -47.40 48.39 17.59
CA LEU A 13 -47.80 46.98 17.72
C LEU A 13 -46.65 46.04 17.35
N SER A 14 -46.56 44.99 18.16
CA SER A 14 -45.73 43.78 18.12
C SER A 14 -45.82 42.98 16.82
N GLY A 15 -44.74 42.25 16.47
CA GLY A 15 -44.87 40.96 15.79
C GLY A 15 -43.74 40.54 14.84
N PHE A 16 -43.12 39.41 15.16
CA PHE A 16 -42.41 38.45 14.28
C PHE A 16 -40.96 38.73 13.87
N ALA A 17 -40.01 38.11 14.60
CA ALA A 17 -38.83 37.45 14.02
C ALA A 17 -38.13 36.55 15.06
N THR A 18 -38.77 35.46 15.49
CA THR A 18 -38.11 34.38 16.27
C THR A 18 -38.58 33.02 15.77
N THR A 19 -38.11 32.63 14.58
CA THR A 19 -38.30 31.26 14.05
C THR A 19 -37.19 30.81 13.11
N ALA A 20 -35.96 31.30 13.30
CA ALA A 20 -34.81 30.89 12.45
C ALA A 20 -33.58 30.40 13.22
N PHE A 21 -33.60 30.33 14.56
CA PHE A 21 -32.38 30.03 15.33
C PHE A 21 -32.36 28.67 16.06
N VAL A 22 -33.44 27.88 15.99
CA VAL A 22 -33.56 26.64 16.78
C VAL A 22 -33.18 25.36 16.00
N LEU A 23 -33.03 25.41 14.67
CA LEU A 23 -32.70 24.20 13.89
C LEU A 23 -31.22 24.03 13.54
N TYR A 24 -30.35 24.98 13.88
CA TYR A 24 -28.91 24.92 13.55
C TYR A 24 -28.06 24.26 14.66
N CYS A 25 -28.61 24.00 15.85
CA CYS A 25 -27.82 23.56 17.01
C CYS A 25 -27.90 22.07 17.36
N THR A 26 -28.51 21.21 16.52
CA THR A 26 -28.64 19.77 16.86
C THR A 26 -27.88 18.80 15.95
N VAL A 27 -27.11 19.26 14.95
CA VAL A 27 -26.39 18.34 14.03
C VAL A 27 -24.91 18.69 13.82
N SER A 28 -24.24 19.25 14.83
CA SER A 28 -22.80 19.55 14.76
C SER A 28 -21.95 18.90 15.87
N THR A 29 -22.49 17.95 16.62
CA THR A 29 -21.78 17.31 17.73
C THR A 29 -21.48 15.84 17.46
N ILE A 30 -20.52 15.56 16.58
CA ILE A 30 -19.75 14.29 16.68
C ILE A 30 -18.22 14.52 16.63
N PHE A 31 -17.69 15.59 16.03
CA PHE A 31 -16.24 15.88 16.12
C PHE A 31 -15.93 17.37 16.19
N SER A 32 -15.85 17.92 17.41
CA SER A 32 -15.15 19.16 17.71
C SER A 32 -14.28 18.94 18.96
N PRO A 33 -13.02 19.40 18.99
CA PRO A 33 -12.16 19.19 20.14
C PRO A 33 -12.66 20.04 21.33
N PRO A 34 -12.53 19.58 22.59
CA PRO A 34 -12.97 20.37 23.71
C PRO A 34 -12.09 21.61 23.89
N ALA A 35 -12.71 22.72 24.30
CA ALA A 35 -12.02 23.94 24.68
C ALA A 35 -11.15 23.69 25.92
N VAL A 36 -9.90 24.16 25.87
CA VAL A 36 -8.97 24.14 26.99
C VAL A 36 -9.49 25.09 28.07
N VAL A 37 -9.81 24.53 29.24
CA VAL A 37 -10.11 25.30 30.46
C VAL A 37 -8.88 25.20 31.34
N ASP A 38 -8.18 26.32 31.54
CA ASP A 38 -7.07 26.41 32.50
C ASP A 38 -7.63 26.31 33.93
N VAL A 39 -7.32 25.21 34.61
CA VAL A 39 -7.55 25.03 36.04
C VAL A 39 -6.19 25.04 36.76
N PRO A 40 -5.94 25.94 37.73
CA PRO A 40 -4.71 25.93 38.49
C PRO A 40 -4.71 24.78 39.50
N SER A 41 -3.88 23.76 39.26
CA SER A 41 -3.72 22.58 40.11
C SER A 41 -2.44 22.69 40.93
N SER A 42 -2.57 23.11 42.19
CA SER A 42 -1.55 22.97 43.23
C SER A 42 -1.63 21.58 43.86
N HIS A 43 -1.13 20.56 43.15
CA HIS A 43 -0.83 19.24 43.71
C HIS A 43 0.58 18.81 43.31
N PRO A 44 1.38 18.25 44.24
CA PRO A 44 2.71 17.79 43.92
C PRO A 44 2.60 16.63 42.93
N VAL A 45 3.17 16.83 41.74
CA VAL A 45 3.31 15.79 40.72
C VAL A 45 4.19 14.71 41.32
N PHE A 46 3.59 13.61 41.78
CA PHE A 46 4.29 12.35 41.84
C PHE A 46 4.60 11.97 40.39
N VAL A 47 5.80 12.32 39.95
CA VAL A 47 6.40 11.71 38.77
C VAL A 47 6.61 10.25 39.15
N SER A 48 5.62 9.42 38.84
CA SER A 48 5.84 7.99 38.73
C SER A 48 6.81 7.85 37.55
N SER A 49 8.09 7.74 37.86
CA SER A 49 9.09 7.31 36.90
C SER A 49 8.72 5.88 36.52
N SER A 50 7.95 5.70 35.47
CA SER A 50 7.88 4.42 34.78
C SER A 50 9.27 4.19 34.18
N GLN A 51 10.16 3.60 34.97
CA GLN A 51 11.39 3.02 34.48
C GLN A 51 11.04 1.97 33.43
N TYR A 52 11.41 2.29 32.18
CA TYR A 52 12.00 1.41 31.17
C TYR A 52 11.85 -0.10 31.38
N PHE A 53 11.19 -0.76 30.41
CA PHE A 53 11.70 -2.00 29.81
C PHE A 53 11.37 -1.97 28.31
N PRO A 54 12.29 -1.56 27.42
CA PRO A 54 12.46 -2.34 26.20
C PRO A 54 12.93 -3.71 26.67
N ASP A 55 12.35 -4.76 26.11
CA ASP A 55 12.81 -6.12 26.36
C ASP A 55 14.34 -6.13 26.20
N GLN A 56 15.08 -6.78 27.10
CA GLN A 56 16.56 -6.80 27.02
C GLN A 56 17.07 -7.43 25.70
N LEU A 57 16.16 -7.98 24.92
CA LEU A 57 16.33 -8.66 23.64
C LEU A 57 16.54 -7.73 22.43
N ASP A 58 16.25 -6.43 22.55
CA ASP A 58 16.31 -5.45 21.43
C ASP A 58 17.52 -4.50 21.51
N ARG A 59 18.56 -4.84 22.26
CA ARG A 59 19.77 -4.01 22.33
C ARG A 59 20.68 -4.26 21.13
N ASP A 60 21.17 -3.19 20.53
CA ASP A 60 22.27 -3.25 19.57
C ASP A 60 23.46 -3.97 20.21
N ALA A 61 23.99 -4.96 19.50
CA ALA A 61 25.09 -5.78 20.00
C ALA A 61 26.32 -4.88 20.26
N PRO A 62 27.11 -5.13 21.32
CA PRO A 62 28.29 -4.29 21.61
C PRO A 62 29.42 -4.40 20.57
N GLY A 63 29.31 -5.32 19.60
CA GLY A 63 30.29 -5.49 18.53
C GLY A 63 30.03 -4.52 17.39
N ALA A 64 31.10 -3.95 16.82
CA ALA A 64 30.99 -3.08 15.66
C ALA A 64 30.31 -3.81 14.49
N THR A 65 29.40 -3.13 13.82
CA THR A 65 28.67 -3.61 12.65
C THR A 65 28.98 -2.75 11.43
N PHE A 66 28.30 -3.00 10.31
CA PHE A 66 28.42 -2.12 9.14
C PHE A 66 27.91 -0.70 9.39
N TYR A 67 27.13 -0.46 10.45
CA TYR A 67 26.67 0.87 10.83
C TYR A 67 27.80 1.76 11.38
N ASP A 68 28.92 1.16 11.81
CA ASP A 68 30.11 1.90 12.27
C ASP A 68 31.10 2.24 11.13
N ASP A 69 30.84 1.73 9.93
CA ASP A 69 31.66 1.97 8.74
C ASP A 69 31.21 3.26 8.04
N ALA A 70 31.98 4.33 8.21
CA ALA A 70 31.70 5.64 7.61
C ALA A 70 31.66 5.65 6.07
N SER A 71 32.12 4.58 5.41
CA SER A 71 31.99 4.42 3.95
C SER A 71 30.63 3.89 3.51
N VAL A 72 29.86 3.27 4.41
CA VAL A 72 28.51 2.77 4.13
C VAL A 72 27.53 3.93 4.04
N SER A 73 26.69 3.92 3.00
CA SER A 73 25.72 4.98 2.75
C SER A 73 24.41 4.46 2.20
N TYR A 74 23.33 4.98 2.77
CA TYR A 74 21.95 4.80 2.29
C TYR A 74 21.71 5.49 0.94
N ALA A 75 22.48 6.54 0.60
CA ALA A 75 22.34 7.25 -0.65
C ALA A 75 22.50 6.32 -1.87
N PHE A 76 21.60 6.47 -2.85
CA PHE A 76 21.44 5.54 -3.97
C PHE A 76 22.60 5.55 -4.96
N ASP A 77 23.27 6.69 -5.10
CA ASP A 77 24.42 6.91 -5.99
C ASP A 77 25.76 6.44 -5.38
N ARG A 78 25.76 5.96 -4.12
CA ARG A 78 26.97 5.48 -3.45
C ARG A 78 27.12 3.97 -3.62
N PRO A 79 28.33 3.48 -3.94
CA PRO A 79 28.57 2.05 -4.03
C PRO A 79 28.34 1.39 -2.68
N LEU A 80 27.78 0.18 -2.72
CA LEU A 80 27.69 -0.73 -1.59
C LEU A 80 28.03 -2.12 -2.12
N THR A 81 29.07 -2.70 -1.55
CA THR A 81 29.61 -4.02 -1.86
C THR A 81 29.67 -4.86 -0.60
N ASP A 82 29.83 -6.18 -0.77
CA ASP A 82 29.89 -7.16 0.32
C ASP A 82 28.66 -7.12 1.25
N TRP A 83 27.50 -6.71 0.72
CA TRP A 83 26.29 -6.53 1.50
C TRP A 83 25.81 -7.82 2.16
N ASP A 84 25.91 -8.96 1.47
CA ASP A 84 25.55 -10.26 2.04
C ASP A 84 26.42 -10.63 3.24
N ALA A 85 27.71 -10.28 3.21
CA ALA A 85 28.62 -10.51 4.33
C ALA A 85 28.30 -9.57 5.51
N LYS A 86 28.04 -8.29 5.23
CA LYS A 86 27.63 -7.28 6.22
C LYS A 86 26.32 -7.68 6.92
N ARG A 87 25.30 -8.08 6.15
CA ARG A 87 24.02 -8.59 6.69
C ARG A 87 24.19 -9.85 7.51
N ARG A 88 24.95 -10.83 7.02
CA ARG A 88 25.18 -12.09 7.73
C ARG A 88 25.86 -11.86 9.07
N GLU A 89 26.84 -10.97 9.12
CA GLU A 89 27.51 -10.61 10.38
C GLU A 89 26.56 -9.89 11.34
N TRP A 90 25.74 -8.95 10.83
CA TRP A 90 24.74 -8.28 11.65
C TRP A 90 23.74 -9.28 12.25
N LEU A 91 23.21 -10.21 11.45
CA LEU A 91 22.30 -11.27 11.92
C LEU A 91 22.95 -12.21 12.95
N ARG A 92 24.24 -12.51 12.78
CA ARG A 92 25.01 -13.32 13.75
C ARG A 92 25.13 -12.63 15.10
N LEU A 93 25.28 -11.30 15.10
CA LEU A 93 25.33 -10.48 16.31
C LEU A 93 23.93 -10.24 16.92
N HIS A 94 22.86 -10.45 16.14
CA HIS A 94 21.47 -10.16 16.50
C HIS A 94 20.57 -11.40 16.36
N PRO A 95 20.82 -12.51 17.10
CA PRO A 95 20.12 -13.78 16.89
C PRO A 95 18.60 -13.73 17.14
N ASN A 96 18.11 -12.80 17.96
CA ASN A 96 16.66 -12.58 18.17
C ASN A 96 15.96 -12.10 16.88
N PHE A 97 16.74 -11.52 15.97
CA PHE A 97 16.31 -11.11 14.65
C PHE A 97 16.56 -12.21 13.60
N GLY A 98 16.71 -13.49 13.98
CA GLY A 98 16.88 -14.62 13.06
C GLY A 98 15.59 -15.22 12.46
N GLY A 99 14.46 -14.51 12.48
CA GLY A 99 13.20 -14.91 11.80
C GLY A 99 12.45 -16.11 12.40
N ASN A 100 13.01 -16.84 13.38
CA ASN A 100 12.42 -18.06 13.96
C ASN A 100 11.93 -19.08 12.91
N GLY A 101 12.63 -19.17 11.76
CA GLY A 101 12.25 -20.05 10.65
C GLY A 101 11.21 -19.47 9.67
N ARG A 102 10.78 -18.22 9.84
CA ARG A 102 9.95 -17.47 8.89
C ARG A 102 10.73 -16.31 8.28
N GLU A 103 10.69 -16.17 6.97
CA GLU A 103 11.27 -15.02 6.28
C GLU A 103 10.53 -13.74 6.70
N ARG A 104 11.28 -12.71 7.13
CA ARG A 104 10.72 -11.39 7.47
C ARG A 104 10.58 -10.53 6.22
N VAL A 105 9.50 -9.76 6.18
CA VAL A 105 9.16 -8.85 5.09
C VAL A 105 9.02 -7.45 5.66
N VAL A 106 9.63 -6.47 5.00
CA VAL A 106 9.30 -5.06 5.18
C VAL A 106 8.58 -4.56 3.93
N MET A 107 7.36 -4.08 4.09
CA MET A 107 6.61 -3.42 3.03
C MET A 107 7.06 -1.96 2.91
N VAL A 108 7.35 -1.54 1.68
CA VAL A 108 7.70 -0.16 1.35
C VAL A 108 6.63 0.38 0.42
N THR A 109 6.06 1.51 0.79
CA THR A 109 5.15 2.29 -0.05
C THR A 109 5.44 3.76 0.16
N GLY A 110 4.79 4.64 -0.60
CA GLY A 110 5.02 6.07 -0.40
C GLY A 110 4.21 6.95 -1.33
N SER A 111 4.23 8.24 -1.03
CA SER A 111 3.64 9.29 -1.85
C SER A 111 4.53 10.52 -1.85
N GLN A 112 4.22 11.49 -2.70
CA GLN A 112 4.99 12.74 -2.78
C GLN A 112 4.90 13.54 -1.47
N PRO A 113 5.94 14.35 -1.12
CA PRO A 113 5.96 15.15 0.11
C PRO A 113 4.91 16.26 0.16
N GLY A 114 4.54 16.78 -1.01
CA GLY A 114 3.57 17.86 -1.13
C GLY A 114 2.13 17.34 -1.20
N PRO A 115 1.14 18.22 -0.94
CA PRO A 115 -0.26 17.86 -1.11
C PRO A 115 -0.56 17.45 -2.56
N CYS A 116 -1.57 16.60 -2.72
CA CYS A 116 -2.06 16.21 -4.02
C CYS A 116 -2.61 17.40 -4.80
N ARG A 117 -2.44 17.37 -6.13
CA ARG A 117 -3.04 18.39 -7.01
C ARG A 117 -4.54 18.17 -7.14
N ASN A 118 -4.96 16.91 -7.17
CA ASN A 118 -6.36 16.54 -7.08
C ASN A 118 -6.84 16.66 -5.62
N ARG A 119 -7.96 17.35 -5.40
CA ARG A 119 -8.50 17.63 -4.06
C ARG A 119 -8.83 16.37 -3.27
N GLU A 120 -9.28 15.32 -3.96
CA GLU A 120 -9.61 14.04 -3.34
C GLU A 120 -8.38 13.12 -3.19
N GLY A 121 -7.24 13.52 -3.76
CA GLY A 121 -6.04 12.69 -3.83
C GLY A 121 -5.49 12.31 -2.47
N ASP A 122 -5.32 13.29 -1.57
CA ASP A 122 -4.78 13.04 -0.22
C ASP A 122 -5.74 12.18 0.63
N HIS A 123 -7.06 12.36 0.45
CA HIS A 123 -8.05 11.49 1.09
C HIS A 123 -7.90 10.04 0.63
N LEU A 124 -7.79 9.81 -0.67
CA LEU A 124 -7.56 8.47 -1.20
C LEU A 124 -6.23 7.90 -0.71
N LEU A 125 -5.13 8.65 -0.76
CA LEU A 125 -3.82 8.20 -0.27
C LEU A 125 -3.88 7.75 1.21
N LEU A 126 -4.62 8.47 2.05
CA LEU A 126 -4.87 8.06 3.43
C LEU A 126 -5.63 6.72 3.51
N ARG A 127 -6.66 6.53 2.68
CA ARG A 127 -7.42 5.27 2.65
C ARG A 127 -6.59 4.09 2.13
N PHE A 128 -5.81 4.29 1.08
CA PHE A 128 -4.85 3.30 0.59
C PHE A 128 -3.80 2.96 1.65
N PHE A 129 -3.30 3.96 2.39
CA PHE A 129 -2.38 3.73 3.51
C PHE A 129 -3.05 2.90 4.62
N LYS A 130 -4.26 3.24 5.05
CA LYS A 130 -5.03 2.46 6.03
C LYS A 130 -5.15 0.98 5.62
N ASN A 131 -5.51 0.72 4.35
CA ASN A 131 -5.61 -0.65 3.83
C ASN A 131 -4.29 -1.43 3.99
N LYS A 132 -3.15 -0.81 3.68
CA LYS A 132 -1.82 -1.41 3.86
C LYS A 132 -1.49 -1.61 5.35
N VAL A 133 -1.82 -0.66 6.22
CA VAL A 133 -1.67 -0.79 7.68
C VAL A 133 -2.45 -1.99 8.22
N ASP A 134 -3.71 -2.15 7.80
CA ASP A 134 -4.55 -3.26 8.25
C ASP A 134 -4.01 -4.62 7.78
N TYR A 135 -3.54 -4.71 6.52
CA TYR A 135 -2.91 -5.92 6.00
C TYR A 135 -1.62 -6.23 6.78
N CYS A 136 -0.72 -5.26 6.92
CA CYS A 136 0.54 -5.42 7.63
C CYS A 136 0.34 -5.85 9.09
N ARG A 137 -0.63 -5.26 9.80
CA ARG A 137 -0.99 -5.63 11.18
C ARG A 137 -1.43 -7.08 11.28
N ARG A 138 -2.30 -7.54 10.37
CA ARG A 138 -2.83 -8.92 10.37
C ARG A 138 -1.75 -9.97 10.07
N HIS A 139 -0.75 -9.60 9.27
CA HIS A 139 0.28 -10.53 8.78
C HIS A 139 1.63 -10.42 9.49
N GLY A 140 1.78 -9.48 10.42
CA GLY A 140 3.02 -9.24 11.14
C GLY A 140 4.14 -8.73 10.23
N ILE A 141 3.81 -7.82 9.31
CA ILE A 141 4.71 -7.22 8.34
C ILE A 141 5.02 -5.79 8.78
N ASP A 142 6.29 -5.40 8.75
CA ASP A 142 6.69 -4.03 9.03
C ASP A 142 6.36 -3.13 7.83
N LEU A 143 5.93 -1.89 8.09
CA LEU A 143 5.53 -0.94 7.05
C LEU A 143 6.37 0.34 7.11
N PHE A 144 7.11 0.61 6.05
CA PHE A 144 7.79 1.88 5.82
C PHE A 144 7.03 2.71 4.77
N TYR A 145 6.40 3.81 5.23
CA TYR A 145 5.71 4.77 4.36
C TYR A 145 6.61 5.97 4.09
N ASN A 146 7.17 6.07 2.90
CA ASN A 146 8.04 7.17 2.51
C ASN A 146 7.25 8.36 1.95
N THR A 147 7.48 9.55 2.50
CA THR A 147 7.00 10.84 1.95
C THR A 147 8.13 11.75 1.49
N ALA A 148 9.39 11.27 1.50
CA ALA A 148 10.56 12.06 1.15
C ALA A 148 11.13 11.68 -0.22
N LEU A 149 11.70 12.66 -0.91
CA LEU A 149 12.48 12.41 -2.12
C LEU A 149 13.93 12.06 -1.73
N LEU A 150 14.25 10.78 -1.63
CA LEU A 150 15.57 10.31 -1.18
C LEU A 150 16.70 10.49 -2.21
N HIS A 151 16.36 10.83 -3.46
CA HIS A 151 17.32 11.30 -4.44
C HIS A 151 16.68 12.37 -5.34
N PRO A 152 17.24 13.59 -5.47
CA PRO A 152 16.58 14.74 -6.07
C PRO A 152 16.18 14.58 -7.55
N ALA A 153 16.91 13.73 -8.29
CA ALA A 153 16.63 13.39 -9.69
C ALA A 153 15.62 12.22 -9.85
N MET A 154 15.52 11.30 -8.88
CA MET A 154 14.69 10.09 -8.99
C MET A 154 13.25 10.38 -8.56
N ARG A 155 12.48 10.96 -9.46
CA ARG A 155 11.10 11.39 -9.20
C ARG A 155 10.07 10.41 -9.75
N SER A 156 8.81 10.58 -9.34
CA SER A 156 7.68 9.77 -9.81
C SER A 156 7.94 8.29 -9.58
N GLN A 157 7.65 7.43 -10.56
CA GLN A 157 7.84 5.98 -10.50
C GLN A 157 9.29 5.55 -10.18
N TRP A 158 10.30 6.37 -10.48
CA TRP A 158 11.70 6.05 -10.16
C TRP A 158 12.07 6.26 -8.68
N ALA A 159 11.25 6.99 -7.90
CA ALA A 159 11.52 7.28 -6.49
C ALA A 159 11.53 6.03 -5.60
N LYS A 160 10.97 4.91 -6.08
CA LYS A 160 10.95 3.62 -5.37
C LYS A 160 12.33 3.03 -5.18
N LEU A 161 13.26 3.15 -6.15
CA LEU A 161 14.57 2.51 -6.05
C LEU A 161 15.42 3.06 -4.89
N PRO A 162 15.54 4.39 -4.69
CA PRO A 162 16.17 4.94 -3.49
C PRO A 162 15.48 4.50 -2.17
N ALA A 163 14.15 4.45 -2.14
CA ALA A 163 13.40 4.03 -0.95
C ALA A 163 13.63 2.56 -0.59
N ILE A 164 13.63 1.67 -1.59
CA ILE A 164 13.92 0.25 -1.43
C ILE A 164 15.34 0.04 -0.93
N ARG A 165 16.35 0.72 -1.52
CA ARG A 165 17.72 0.65 -1.03
C ARG A 165 17.81 1.11 0.44
N ALA A 166 17.18 2.22 0.79
CA ALA A 166 17.21 2.71 2.16
C ALA A 166 16.57 1.70 3.14
N ALA A 167 15.45 1.08 2.75
CA ALA A 167 14.81 0.03 3.52
C ALA A 167 15.68 -1.22 3.66
N MET A 168 16.39 -1.66 2.60
CA MET A 168 17.33 -2.78 2.67
C MET A 168 18.38 -2.57 3.77
N LEU A 169 18.97 -1.36 3.84
CA LEU A 169 19.99 -1.04 4.85
C LEU A 169 19.40 -0.81 6.24
N ALA A 170 18.18 -0.27 6.34
CA ALA A 170 17.51 -0.03 7.62
C ALA A 170 16.98 -1.31 8.26
N HIS A 171 16.69 -2.33 7.43
CA HIS A 171 16.12 -3.61 7.83
C HIS A 171 17.03 -4.78 7.41
N PRO A 172 18.26 -4.90 7.93
CA PRO A 172 19.14 -6.03 7.62
C PRO A 172 18.52 -7.38 8.03
N GLU A 173 17.59 -7.39 8.99
CA GLU A 173 16.81 -8.55 9.43
C GLU A 173 15.72 -8.98 8.45
N ALA A 174 15.26 -8.10 7.56
CA ALA A 174 14.26 -8.42 6.56
C ALA A 174 14.92 -9.19 5.42
N GLU A 175 14.33 -10.33 5.06
CA GLU A 175 14.77 -11.12 3.92
C GLU A 175 14.21 -10.56 2.61
N TRP A 176 13.00 -10.01 2.67
CA TRP A 176 12.34 -9.36 1.54
C TRP A 176 11.99 -7.91 1.84
N VAL A 177 12.28 -7.05 0.86
CA VAL A 177 11.66 -5.73 0.76
C VAL A 177 10.54 -5.84 -0.27
N TRP A 178 9.32 -5.48 0.10
CA TRP A 178 8.15 -5.57 -0.75
C TRP A 178 7.65 -4.18 -1.11
N TRP A 179 7.90 -3.78 -2.37
CA TRP A 179 7.38 -2.52 -2.88
C TRP A 179 5.91 -2.67 -3.24
N VAL A 180 5.09 -1.72 -2.79
CA VAL A 180 3.67 -1.63 -3.12
C VAL A 180 3.32 -0.19 -3.47
N ASP A 181 2.88 0.06 -4.70
CA ASP A 181 2.44 1.38 -5.15
C ASP A 181 1.31 1.95 -4.29
N SER A 182 1.25 3.27 -4.18
CA SER A 182 0.26 3.95 -3.35
C SER A 182 -1.17 3.67 -3.78
N ASP A 183 -1.41 3.42 -5.07
CA ASP A 183 -2.72 3.17 -5.67
C ASP A 183 -3.04 1.66 -5.86
N ALA A 184 -2.28 0.77 -5.22
CA ALA A 184 -2.60 -0.65 -5.09
C ALA A 184 -3.31 -0.95 -3.75
N VAL A 185 -4.39 -1.73 -3.80
CA VAL A 185 -5.21 -2.13 -2.66
C VAL A 185 -5.06 -3.62 -2.41
N PHE A 186 -4.85 -4.05 -1.17
CA PHE A 186 -5.08 -5.43 -0.74
C PHE A 186 -6.57 -5.72 -0.76
N THR A 187 -7.00 -6.60 -1.65
CA THR A 187 -8.41 -7.01 -1.80
C THR A 187 -8.66 -8.42 -1.30
N ASP A 188 -7.61 -9.18 -0.98
CA ASP A 188 -7.65 -10.34 -0.10
C ASP A 188 -6.83 -10.07 1.17
N MET A 189 -7.52 -9.83 2.29
CA MET A 189 -6.88 -9.53 3.58
C MET A 189 -6.43 -10.79 4.34
N ASP A 190 -6.82 -11.98 3.87
CA ASP A 190 -6.49 -13.27 4.48
C ASP A 190 -5.32 -13.96 3.76
N PHE A 191 -5.08 -13.65 2.47
CA PHE A 191 -4.00 -14.22 1.68
C PHE A 191 -2.61 -13.98 2.29
N GLN A 192 -1.79 -15.04 2.31
CA GLN A 192 -0.38 -15.00 2.74
C GLN A 192 0.55 -15.22 1.56
N LEU A 193 1.60 -14.42 1.47
CA LEU A 193 2.64 -14.58 0.45
C LEU A 193 3.29 -15.97 0.55
N PRO A 194 3.33 -16.77 -0.55
CA PRO A 194 3.93 -18.10 -0.55
C PRO A 194 5.46 -18.03 -0.69
N LEU A 195 6.14 -17.39 0.26
CA LEU A 195 7.56 -17.04 0.15
C LEU A 195 8.50 -18.23 -0.14
N ASP A 196 8.18 -19.42 0.37
CA ASP A 196 8.93 -20.66 0.09
C ASP A 196 9.01 -20.99 -1.41
N ARG A 197 8.01 -20.57 -2.20
CA ARG A 197 7.98 -20.69 -3.66
C ARG A 197 9.11 -19.90 -4.33
N TYR A 198 9.55 -18.81 -3.70
CA TYR A 198 10.51 -17.85 -4.24
C TYR A 198 11.92 -18.02 -3.69
N ARG A 199 12.19 -19.08 -2.92
CA ARG A 199 13.48 -19.33 -2.25
C ARG A 199 14.71 -19.24 -3.16
N ASP A 200 14.57 -19.61 -4.44
CA ASP A 200 15.68 -19.64 -5.40
C ASP A 200 15.80 -18.34 -6.23
N HIS A 201 14.91 -17.37 -5.99
CA HIS A 201 14.79 -16.10 -6.71
C HIS A 201 15.08 -14.90 -5.80
N ASN A 202 15.39 -13.76 -6.42
CA ASN A 202 15.69 -12.50 -5.73
C ASN A 202 14.73 -11.37 -6.11
N LEU A 203 14.01 -11.48 -7.22
CA LEU A 203 12.97 -10.54 -7.64
C LEU A 203 11.72 -11.32 -8.03
N VAL A 204 10.56 -10.93 -7.51
CA VAL A 204 9.25 -11.53 -7.83
C VAL A 204 8.33 -10.41 -8.27
N VAL A 205 7.86 -10.48 -9.51
CA VAL A 205 7.00 -9.46 -10.13
C VAL A 205 5.81 -10.16 -10.78
N HIS A 206 4.64 -9.52 -10.79
CA HIS A 206 3.51 -10.07 -11.55
C HIS A 206 3.82 -9.97 -13.04
N GLY A 207 3.61 -11.04 -13.80
CA GLY A 207 3.81 -11.02 -15.25
C GLY A 207 3.78 -12.39 -15.91
N TRP A 208 3.74 -12.39 -17.24
CA TRP A 208 3.63 -13.62 -18.03
C TRP A 208 4.83 -13.81 -18.95
N PRO A 209 5.56 -14.93 -18.87
CA PRO A 209 6.74 -15.18 -19.70
C PRO A 209 6.51 -14.99 -21.19
N HIS A 210 5.38 -15.47 -21.73
CA HIS A 210 5.06 -15.34 -23.15
C HIS A 210 4.80 -13.88 -23.57
N LEU A 211 4.27 -13.03 -22.68
CA LEU A 211 4.10 -11.60 -22.98
C LEU A 211 5.44 -10.86 -22.91
N VAL A 212 6.34 -11.27 -22.01
CA VAL A 212 7.69 -10.69 -21.90
C VAL A 212 8.50 -11.11 -23.13
N TYR A 213 8.76 -12.42 -23.30
CA TYR A 213 9.78 -12.91 -24.22
C TYR A 213 9.30 -13.06 -25.67
N ASP A 214 8.02 -13.36 -25.91
CA ASP A 214 7.49 -13.57 -27.26
C ASP A 214 6.79 -12.30 -27.80
N ALA A 215 5.87 -11.76 -27.00
CA ALA A 215 5.13 -10.57 -27.41
C ALA A 215 5.97 -9.29 -27.31
N ARG A 216 6.94 -9.23 -26.38
CA ARG A 216 7.70 -8.02 -26.04
C ARG A 216 6.80 -6.85 -25.68
N SER A 217 5.79 -7.12 -24.84
CA SER A 217 4.82 -6.13 -24.43
C SER A 217 5.32 -5.32 -23.24
N TRP A 218 5.08 -4.00 -23.22
CA TRP A 218 5.44 -3.16 -22.07
C TRP A 218 4.54 -3.38 -20.84
N VAL A 219 3.37 -4.01 -21.02
CA VAL A 219 2.44 -4.42 -19.95
C VAL A 219 2.52 -5.93 -19.66
N SER A 220 3.60 -6.58 -20.10
CA SER A 220 3.85 -8.00 -19.88
C SER A 220 4.12 -8.38 -18.41
N LEU A 221 4.51 -7.39 -17.61
CA LEU A 221 4.71 -7.46 -16.17
C LEU A 221 4.30 -6.13 -15.53
N ASN A 222 4.20 -6.11 -14.20
CA ASN A 222 3.89 -4.92 -13.41
C ASN A 222 5.01 -4.64 -12.40
N SER A 223 5.54 -3.41 -12.36
CA SER A 223 6.58 -2.97 -11.41
C SER A 223 6.04 -2.13 -10.25
N GLY A 224 4.72 -2.05 -10.11
CA GLY A 224 4.02 -1.38 -9.02
C GLY A 224 3.86 -2.23 -7.77
N VAL A 225 3.89 -3.55 -7.90
CA VAL A 225 3.90 -4.50 -6.77
C VAL A 225 4.95 -5.58 -7.02
N PHE A 226 6.00 -5.63 -6.19
CA PHE A 226 7.03 -6.66 -6.33
C PHE A 226 7.82 -6.90 -5.05
N LEU A 227 8.32 -8.13 -4.89
CA LEU A 227 9.25 -8.48 -3.82
C LEU A 227 10.67 -8.48 -4.35
N ILE A 228 11.59 -7.90 -3.59
CA ILE A 228 13.02 -7.93 -3.89
C ILE A 228 13.80 -8.36 -2.64
N ARG A 229 14.63 -9.39 -2.79
CA ARG A 229 15.39 -10.00 -1.69
C ARG A 229 16.45 -9.02 -1.21
N ASN A 230 16.68 -8.95 0.10
CA ASN A 230 17.68 -8.06 0.70
C ASN A 230 19.10 -8.65 0.54
N CYS A 231 19.66 -8.60 -0.67
CA CYS A 231 20.95 -9.20 -0.98
C CYS A 231 21.79 -8.34 -1.94
N GLN A 232 23.07 -8.67 -2.06
CA GLN A 232 24.01 -7.96 -2.93
C GLN A 232 23.54 -7.96 -4.39
N TRP A 233 23.00 -9.09 -4.88
CA TRP A 233 22.44 -9.21 -6.23
C TRP A 233 21.38 -8.14 -6.49
N SER A 234 20.48 -7.91 -5.53
CA SER A 234 19.39 -6.93 -5.68
C SER A 234 19.90 -5.50 -5.72
N LEU A 235 20.90 -5.17 -4.89
CA LEU A 235 21.55 -3.86 -4.92
C LEU A 235 22.24 -3.60 -6.26
N ASP A 236 22.86 -4.63 -6.86
CA ASP A 236 23.51 -4.51 -8.16
C ASP A 236 22.51 -4.47 -9.31
N PHE A 237 21.45 -5.27 -9.25
CA PHE A 237 20.35 -5.22 -10.21
C PHE A 237 19.68 -3.84 -10.24
N MET A 238 19.39 -3.24 -9.08
CA MET A 238 18.79 -1.90 -9.01
C MET A 238 19.69 -0.82 -9.62
N LYS A 239 21.03 -0.95 -9.55
CA LYS A 239 21.95 -0.01 -10.23
C LYS A 239 21.81 -0.11 -11.74
N VAL A 240 21.74 -1.33 -12.28
CA VAL A 240 21.55 -1.56 -13.73
C VAL A 240 20.18 -1.08 -14.17
N TRP A 241 19.13 -1.33 -13.39
CA TRP A 241 17.79 -0.82 -13.64
C TRP A 241 17.74 0.71 -13.68
N ALA A 242 18.48 1.37 -12.79
CA ALA A 242 18.57 2.82 -12.73
C ALA A 242 19.37 3.45 -13.89
N VAL A 243 20.06 2.69 -14.75
CA VAL A 243 20.73 3.23 -15.96
C VAL A 243 19.74 3.86 -16.94
N MET A 244 18.47 3.45 -16.87
CA MET A 244 17.39 4.00 -17.70
C MET A 244 16.58 5.07 -16.98
N SER A 245 16.98 5.46 -15.76
CA SER A 245 16.31 6.46 -14.95
C SER A 245 16.81 7.89 -15.25
N PRO A 246 16.18 8.94 -14.65
CA PRO A 246 16.64 10.32 -14.80
C PRO A 246 18.08 10.60 -14.30
N LEU A 247 18.75 9.63 -13.65
CA LEU A 247 20.17 9.73 -13.31
C LEU A 247 21.07 9.63 -14.55
N SER A 248 20.57 9.03 -15.62
CA SER A 248 21.33 8.77 -16.82
C SER A 248 21.37 10.01 -17.72
N PRO A 249 22.55 10.37 -18.27
CA PRO A 249 22.63 11.40 -19.31
C PRO A 249 21.83 11.02 -20.57
N ASP A 250 21.58 9.72 -20.77
CA ASP A 250 20.84 9.17 -21.91
C ASP A 250 19.34 8.96 -21.61
N TYR A 251 18.78 9.55 -20.56
CA TYR A 251 17.39 9.28 -20.13
C TYR A 251 16.34 9.46 -21.25
N ASP A 252 16.42 10.55 -22.02
CA ASP A 252 15.49 10.79 -23.14
C ASP A 252 15.68 9.77 -24.26
N ARG A 253 16.93 9.35 -24.49
CA ARG A 253 17.26 8.31 -25.48
C ARG A 253 16.73 6.96 -25.04
N TRP A 254 16.79 6.62 -23.75
CA TRP A 254 16.19 5.40 -23.23
C TRP A 254 14.68 5.34 -23.47
N GLY A 255 13.97 6.47 -23.39
CA GLY A 255 12.56 6.53 -23.78
C GLY A 255 12.32 6.04 -25.21
N GLN A 256 13.18 6.45 -26.15
CA GLN A 256 13.11 6.06 -27.55
C GLN A 256 13.46 4.58 -27.75
N VAL A 257 14.57 4.12 -27.16
CA VAL A 257 14.98 2.71 -27.21
C VAL A 257 13.88 1.80 -26.69
N LEU A 258 13.29 2.13 -25.54
CA LEU A 258 12.21 1.33 -24.96
C LEU A 258 10.97 1.32 -25.85
N ALA A 259 10.64 2.43 -26.52
CA ALA A 259 9.51 2.49 -27.45
C ALA A 259 9.76 1.72 -28.77
N GLU A 260 11.01 1.61 -29.20
CA GLU A 260 11.40 0.82 -30.37
C GLU A 260 11.39 -0.69 -30.07
N GLU A 261 11.83 -1.09 -28.88
CA GLU A 261 11.96 -2.51 -28.50
C GLU A 261 10.64 -3.13 -28.01
N LEU A 262 9.77 -2.33 -27.39
CA LEU A 262 8.50 -2.79 -26.82
C LEU A 262 7.33 -2.43 -27.74
N LYS A 263 6.75 -3.44 -28.38
CA LYS A 263 5.89 -3.29 -29.57
C LYS A 263 4.63 -2.43 -29.34
N ASP A 264 4.12 -2.40 -28.13
CA ASP A 264 2.85 -1.78 -27.75
C ASP A 264 3.03 -0.64 -26.72
N LYS A 265 4.27 -0.17 -26.51
CA LYS A 265 4.55 0.92 -25.59
C LYS A 265 3.91 2.23 -26.07
N LEU A 266 3.08 2.82 -25.21
CA LEU A 266 2.29 4.00 -25.56
C LEU A 266 3.03 5.32 -25.41
N PHE A 267 4.05 5.37 -24.54
CA PHE A 267 4.71 6.61 -24.15
C PHE A 267 6.20 6.55 -24.46
N ASN A 268 6.68 7.55 -25.19
CA ASN A 268 8.10 7.72 -25.54
C ASN A 268 8.89 8.37 -24.38
N VAL A 269 8.75 7.79 -23.19
CA VAL A 269 9.48 8.18 -21.98
C VAL A 269 9.95 6.91 -21.29
N SER A 270 11.10 6.99 -20.64
CA SER A 270 11.59 5.88 -19.84
C SER A 270 10.84 5.80 -18.51
N ASP A 271 10.31 4.63 -18.20
CA ASP A 271 9.66 4.27 -16.95
C ASP A 271 10.26 2.98 -16.42
N ASP A 272 10.16 2.78 -15.11
CA ASP A 272 10.74 1.65 -14.41
C ASP A 272 10.19 0.31 -14.91
N GLN A 273 8.90 0.23 -15.25
CA GLN A 273 8.29 -1.00 -15.76
C GLN A 273 8.88 -1.42 -17.11
N SER A 274 8.89 -0.49 -18.08
CA SER A 274 9.44 -0.72 -19.42
C SER A 274 10.93 -1.05 -19.35
N ALA A 275 11.67 -0.36 -18.48
CA ALA A 275 13.08 -0.63 -18.24
C ALA A 275 13.31 -2.05 -17.70
N LEU A 276 12.44 -2.52 -16.79
CA LEU A 276 12.51 -3.88 -16.27
C LEU A 276 12.24 -4.91 -17.37
N VAL A 277 11.21 -4.72 -18.21
CA VAL A 277 10.94 -5.60 -19.35
C VAL A 277 12.16 -5.67 -20.27
N TYR A 278 12.75 -4.51 -20.61
CA TYR A 278 13.94 -4.45 -21.45
C TYR A 278 15.12 -5.22 -20.84
N LEU A 279 15.36 -5.11 -19.53
CA LEU A 279 16.41 -5.88 -18.85
C LEU A 279 16.18 -7.38 -18.95
N LEU A 280 14.93 -7.84 -18.84
CA LEU A 280 14.60 -9.25 -19.00
C LEU A 280 14.76 -9.74 -20.44
N LEU A 281 14.57 -8.87 -21.43
CA LEU A 281 14.78 -9.18 -22.84
C LEU A 281 16.25 -9.23 -23.22
N GLU A 282 16.99 -8.16 -22.92
CA GLU A 282 18.35 -7.95 -23.44
C GLU A 282 19.45 -8.45 -22.51
N HIS A 283 19.14 -8.65 -21.22
CA HIS A 283 20.10 -9.11 -20.21
C HIS A 283 19.62 -10.35 -19.45
N ARG A 284 18.79 -11.17 -20.11
CA ARG A 284 18.23 -12.40 -19.54
C ARG A 284 19.29 -13.34 -18.97
N ASP A 285 20.37 -13.57 -19.71
CA ASP A 285 21.43 -14.50 -19.31
C ASP A 285 22.17 -14.03 -18.04
N GLN A 286 22.09 -12.75 -17.70
CA GLN A 286 22.74 -12.18 -16.51
C GLN A 286 21.80 -12.12 -15.30
N TRP A 287 20.52 -11.80 -15.52
CA TRP A 287 19.59 -11.47 -14.43
C TRP A 287 18.35 -12.38 -14.37
N GLY A 288 17.92 -12.93 -15.49
CA GLY A 288 16.63 -13.61 -15.65
C GLY A 288 16.43 -14.81 -14.73
N ASP A 289 17.47 -15.60 -14.46
CA ASP A 289 17.41 -16.78 -13.58
C ASP A 289 17.05 -16.45 -12.13
N LYS A 290 17.19 -15.19 -11.71
CA LYS A 290 16.84 -14.71 -10.37
C LYS A 290 15.54 -13.91 -10.34
N VAL A 291 14.84 -13.79 -11.47
CA VAL A 291 13.55 -13.10 -11.59
C VAL A 291 12.43 -14.12 -11.78
N PHE A 292 11.47 -14.12 -10.86
CA PHE A 292 10.25 -14.91 -10.96
C PHE A 292 9.11 -14.05 -11.51
N LEU A 293 8.52 -14.47 -12.62
CA LEU A 293 7.30 -13.90 -13.18
C LEU A 293 6.10 -14.65 -12.60
N GLU A 294 5.42 -14.04 -11.62
CA GLU A 294 4.28 -14.63 -10.93
C GLU A 294 2.99 -14.40 -11.72
N SER A 295 2.27 -15.49 -11.98
CA SER A 295 1.00 -15.49 -12.73
C SER A 295 -0.05 -16.44 -12.16
N ASP A 296 0.26 -17.18 -11.10
CA ASP A 296 -0.67 -18.17 -10.52
C ASP A 296 -1.71 -17.53 -9.60
N TYR A 297 -1.40 -16.35 -9.07
CA TYR A 297 -2.34 -15.50 -8.36
C TYR A 297 -2.14 -14.04 -8.76
N ASP A 298 -3.14 -13.22 -8.42
CA ASP A 298 -3.19 -11.79 -8.70
C ASP A 298 -2.26 -11.00 -7.77
N LEU A 299 -0.94 -11.26 -7.84
CA LEU A 299 0.09 -10.48 -7.12
C LEU A 299 -0.09 -8.98 -7.41
N GLU A 300 -0.45 -8.68 -8.65
CA GLU A 300 -1.13 -7.46 -9.04
C GLU A 300 -2.28 -7.84 -9.98
N ALA A 301 -3.44 -7.21 -9.83
CA ALA A 301 -4.52 -7.30 -10.82
C ALA A 301 -5.00 -5.92 -11.25
N TYR A 302 -5.07 -5.77 -12.58
CA TYR A 302 -5.59 -4.58 -13.23
C TYR A 302 -7.05 -4.32 -12.87
N TRP A 303 -7.31 -3.18 -12.23
CA TRP A 303 -8.58 -2.87 -11.57
C TRP A 303 -9.83 -3.00 -12.45
N VAL A 304 -9.75 -2.70 -13.76
CA VAL A 304 -10.89 -2.78 -14.68
C VAL A 304 -11.43 -4.21 -14.79
N ALA A 305 -10.56 -5.21 -14.69
CA ALA A 305 -10.98 -6.61 -14.70
C ALA A 305 -11.60 -7.05 -13.36
N ILE A 306 -11.52 -6.25 -12.30
CA ILE A 306 -11.86 -6.65 -10.93
C ILE A 306 -13.12 -5.95 -10.42
N VAL A 307 -13.18 -4.62 -10.47
CA VAL A 307 -14.08 -3.83 -9.63
C VAL A 307 -15.56 -4.15 -9.82
N ASP A 308 -15.97 -4.54 -11.03
CA ASP A 308 -17.36 -4.90 -11.33
C ASP A 308 -17.76 -6.32 -10.90
N ARG A 309 -16.80 -7.12 -10.41
CA ARG A 309 -17.02 -8.49 -9.93
C ARG A 309 -17.06 -8.61 -8.41
N LEU A 310 -16.75 -7.53 -7.66
CA LEU A 310 -16.56 -7.56 -6.20
C LEU A 310 -17.80 -8.04 -5.43
N GLU A 311 -19.00 -7.62 -5.82
CA GLU A 311 -20.25 -8.03 -5.19
C GLU A 311 -20.54 -9.52 -5.45
N ASN A 312 -20.24 -10.02 -6.65
CA ASN A 312 -20.36 -11.44 -6.99
C ASN A 312 -19.36 -12.29 -6.17
N MET A 313 -18.11 -11.84 -6.03
CA MET A 313 -17.12 -12.48 -5.17
C MET A 313 -17.61 -12.52 -3.72
N THR A 314 -18.16 -11.40 -3.21
CA THR A 314 -18.74 -11.33 -1.86
C THR A 314 -19.85 -12.37 -1.67
N ALA A 315 -20.76 -12.49 -2.63
CA ALA A 315 -21.85 -13.47 -2.59
C ALA A 315 -21.35 -14.92 -2.58
N LYS A 316 -20.33 -15.23 -3.39
CA LYS A 316 -19.72 -16.57 -3.44
C LYS A 316 -19.01 -16.94 -2.14
N TYR A 317 -18.26 -16.03 -1.55
CA TYR A 317 -17.63 -16.27 -0.24
C TYR A 317 -18.69 -16.48 0.85
N ALA A 318 -19.78 -15.69 0.84
CA ALA A 318 -20.88 -15.88 1.78
C ALA A 318 -21.65 -17.21 1.58
N GLU A 319 -21.73 -17.73 0.35
CA GLU A 319 -22.25 -19.08 0.08
C GLU A 319 -21.42 -20.17 0.76
N VAL A 320 -20.10 -20.10 0.66
CA VAL A 320 -19.18 -21.05 1.30
C VAL A 320 -19.28 -20.96 2.83
N GLU A 321 -19.24 -19.75 3.38
CA GLU A 321 -19.36 -19.54 4.83
C GLU A 321 -20.64 -20.12 5.41
N ARG A 322 -21.78 -19.98 4.71
CA ARG A 322 -23.06 -20.55 5.18
C ARG A 322 -23.06 -22.07 5.34
N ARG A 323 -22.16 -22.77 4.64
CA ARG A 323 -22.05 -24.23 4.65
C ARG A 323 -21.02 -24.75 5.66
N VAL A 324 -20.17 -23.88 6.20
CA VAL A 324 -19.02 -24.27 7.02
C VAL A 324 -19.06 -23.54 8.37
N ASP A 325 -19.49 -24.25 9.43
CA ASP A 325 -19.63 -23.71 10.78
C ASP A 325 -18.36 -22.99 11.29
N GLY A 326 -17.20 -23.58 11.00
CA GLY A 326 -15.91 -23.00 11.37
C GLY A 326 -15.69 -21.60 10.80
N LEU A 327 -16.15 -21.32 9.57
CA LEU A 327 -16.00 -20.00 8.94
C LEU A 327 -17.03 -18.96 9.43
N ARG A 328 -18.14 -19.41 10.02
CA ARG A 328 -19.14 -18.51 10.61
C ARG A 328 -18.77 -18.05 12.00
N ARG A 329 -18.03 -18.88 12.73
CA ARG A 329 -17.64 -18.62 14.12
C ARG A 329 -16.83 -17.32 14.22
N ARG A 330 -17.31 -16.38 15.03
CA ARG A 330 -16.54 -15.20 15.42
C ARG A 330 -15.30 -15.57 16.21
N HIS A 331 -14.25 -14.80 16.03
CA HIS A 331 -12.95 -15.01 16.63
C HIS A 331 -12.25 -13.68 16.89
N ALA A 332 -11.21 -13.70 17.72
CA ALA A 332 -10.35 -12.54 17.92
C ALA A 332 -9.47 -12.32 16.69
N GLU A 333 -9.19 -11.06 16.34
CA GLU A 333 -8.36 -10.70 15.17
C GLU A 333 -6.98 -11.39 15.19
N VAL A 334 -6.40 -11.61 16.37
CA VAL A 334 -5.09 -12.28 16.53
C VAL A 334 -5.05 -13.71 15.99
N VAL A 335 -6.21 -14.37 15.82
CA VAL A 335 -6.29 -15.72 15.22
C VAL A 335 -6.83 -15.71 13.79
N SER A 336 -7.04 -14.55 13.16
CA SER A 336 -7.62 -14.44 11.80
C SER A 336 -6.80 -15.21 10.76
N GLY A 337 -5.48 -15.33 10.93
CA GLY A 337 -4.64 -16.14 10.03
C GLY A 337 -5.02 -17.63 9.97
N ALA A 338 -5.43 -18.24 11.09
CA ALA A 338 -5.89 -19.63 11.11
C ALA A 338 -7.25 -19.80 10.41
N TYR A 339 -8.10 -18.79 10.49
CA TYR A 339 -9.39 -18.76 9.80
C TYR A 339 -9.23 -18.51 8.29
N GLY A 340 -8.25 -17.68 7.90
CA GLY A 340 -7.84 -17.52 6.51
C GLY A 340 -7.40 -18.86 5.89
N GLN A 341 -6.54 -19.62 6.57
CA GLN A 341 -6.13 -20.95 6.12
C GLN A 341 -7.31 -21.92 5.98
N LEU A 342 -8.20 -21.97 6.98
CA LEU A 342 -9.42 -22.77 6.90
C LEU A 342 -10.28 -22.37 5.69
N ARG A 343 -10.37 -21.07 5.39
CA ARG A 343 -11.11 -20.56 4.24
C ARG A 343 -10.51 -21.05 2.94
N GLU A 344 -9.20 -20.91 2.77
CA GLU A 344 -8.46 -21.38 1.59
C GLU A 344 -8.68 -22.88 1.34
N GLU A 345 -8.64 -23.71 2.39
CA GLU A 345 -8.94 -25.14 2.28
C GLU A 345 -10.35 -25.45 1.76
N GLN A 346 -11.34 -24.61 2.08
CA GLN A 346 -12.70 -24.76 1.59
C GLN A 346 -12.85 -24.24 0.16
N LEU A 347 -12.19 -23.13 -0.17
CA LEU A 347 -12.19 -22.54 -1.51
C LEU A 347 -11.54 -23.47 -2.54
N ALA A 348 -10.43 -24.13 -2.17
CA ALA A 348 -9.76 -25.12 -3.03
C ALA A 348 -10.66 -26.29 -3.47
N ARG A 349 -11.80 -26.51 -2.80
CA ARG A 349 -12.79 -27.55 -3.13
C ARG A 349 -13.95 -27.04 -3.96
N GLN A 350 -14.05 -25.73 -4.20
CA GLN A 350 -15.15 -25.14 -4.96
C GLN A 350 -14.80 -25.00 -6.43
N GLU A 351 -15.76 -25.34 -7.29
CA GLU A 351 -15.63 -25.12 -8.73
C GLU A 351 -15.59 -23.61 -9.05
N GLY A 352 -14.60 -23.20 -9.86
CA GLY A 352 -14.41 -21.82 -10.27
C GLY A 352 -13.77 -20.89 -9.23
N ALA A 353 -13.41 -21.39 -8.03
CA ALA A 353 -12.66 -20.64 -7.02
C ALA A 353 -11.16 -20.54 -7.36
N VAL A 354 -10.87 -20.02 -8.56
CA VAL A 354 -9.51 -19.79 -9.05
C VAL A 354 -9.27 -18.29 -9.20
N SER A 355 -8.00 -17.87 -9.21
CA SER A 355 -7.61 -16.49 -9.49
C SER A 355 -7.80 -16.11 -10.96
N GLY A 356 -7.72 -14.81 -11.25
CA GLY A 356 -7.77 -14.28 -12.61
C GLY A 356 -9.17 -14.03 -13.19
N PRO A 357 -9.27 -13.82 -14.52
CA PRO A 357 -10.47 -13.25 -15.15
C PRO A 357 -11.69 -14.19 -15.19
N ASN A 358 -11.46 -15.50 -15.13
CA ASN A 358 -12.53 -16.51 -15.25
C ASN A 358 -12.97 -17.08 -13.90
N GLY A 359 -12.25 -16.79 -12.82
CA GLY A 359 -12.57 -17.28 -11.49
C GLY A 359 -13.25 -16.23 -10.62
N TRP A 360 -13.68 -16.68 -9.44
CA TRP A 360 -14.29 -15.83 -8.42
C TRP A 360 -13.48 -15.77 -7.11
N HIS A 361 -12.29 -16.39 -7.07
CA HIS A 361 -11.36 -16.17 -5.97
C HIS A 361 -11.04 -14.67 -5.88
N ARG A 362 -10.91 -14.16 -4.65
CA ARG A 362 -10.50 -12.77 -4.46
C ARG A 362 -9.14 -12.55 -5.11
N PRO A 363 -8.97 -11.46 -5.89
CA PRO A 363 -7.62 -11.07 -6.27
C PRO A 363 -6.88 -10.67 -5.00
N PHE A 364 -5.59 -10.99 -4.93
CA PHE A 364 -4.79 -10.60 -3.77
C PHE A 364 -4.65 -9.08 -3.72
N MET A 365 -4.27 -8.47 -4.84
CA MET A 365 -4.20 -7.02 -4.96
C MET A 365 -4.96 -6.50 -6.18
N THR A 366 -5.66 -5.38 -6.01
CA THR A 366 -6.27 -4.61 -7.09
C THR A 366 -5.50 -3.31 -7.28
N HIS A 367 -4.90 -3.11 -8.45
CA HIS A 367 -4.05 -1.94 -8.74
C HIS A 367 -4.72 -0.99 -9.73
N PHE A 368 -4.88 0.26 -9.30
CA PHE A 368 -5.54 1.33 -10.05
C PHE A 368 -4.61 2.02 -11.06
N THR A 369 -3.86 1.22 -11.81
CA THR A 369 -2.94 1.70 -12.85
C THR A 369 -3.64 2.66 -13.80
N GLY A 370 -3.01 3.82 -14.00
CA GLY A 370 -3.55 4.88 -14.84
C GLY A 370 -4.66 5.73 -14.21
N CYS A 371 -5.14 5.47 -12.98
CA CYS A 371 -6.10 6.36 -12.31
C CYS A 371 -5.44 7.59 -11.66
N GLN A 372 -4.16 7.49 -11.28
CA GLN A 372 -3.34 8.60 -10.78
C GLN A 372 -4.08 9.52 -9.77
N PRO A 373 -4.61 8.97 -8.67
CA PRO A 373 -5.57 9.65 -7.80
C PRO A 373 -5.05 10.98 -7.25
N CYS A 374 -3.74 11.08 -7.04
CA CYS A 374 -3.13 12.25 -6.46
C CYS A 374 -2.95 13.44 -7.43
N ASN A 375 -2.55 13.19 -8.67
CA ASN A 375 -2.32 14.27 -9.63
C ASN A 375 -3.59 14.60 -10.45
N GLY A 376 -4.54 13.67 -10.55
CA GLY A 376 -5.79 13.80 -11.31
C GLY A 376 -5.66 13.61 -12.82
N ALA A 377 -4.46 13.42 -13.35
CA ALA A 377 -4.12 13.24 -14.76
C ALA A 377 -4.28 11.78 -15.22
N HIS A 378 -5.37 11.15 -14.80
CA HIS A 378 -5.72 9.78 -15.16
C HIS A 378 -5.67 9.53 -16.68
N ASN A 379 -5.40 8.29 -17.06
CA ASN A 379 -5.38 7.84 -18.45
C ASN A 379 -6.75 8.12 -19.09
N LYS A 380 -6.74 8.69 -20.30
CA LYS A 380 -7.94 9.09 -21.04
C LYS A 380 -8.85 7.92 -21.42
N MET A 381 -8.38 6.68 -21.29
CA MET A 381 -9.22 5.48 -21.41
C MET A 381 -10.27 5.36 -20.29
N TYR A 382 -10.06 6.04 -19.15
CA TYR A 382 -10.98 5.99 -18.02
C TYR A 382 -11.58 7.37 -17.75
N THR A 383 -12.69 7.40 -17.02
CA THR A 383 -13.20 8.63 -16.43
C THR A 383 -12.72 8.75 -14.98
N TRP A 384 -12.59 9.98 -14.48
CA TRP A 384 -12.34 10.17 -13.05
C TRP A 384 -13.40 9.48 -12.19
N LYS A 385 -14.68 9.53 -12.61
CA LYS A 385 -15.78 8.87 -11.91
C LYS A 385 -15.57 7.37 -11.77
N SER A 386 -15.21 6.68 -12.86
CA SER A 386 -14.95 5.22 -12.83
C SER A 386 -13.76 4.87 -11.94
N CYS A 387 -12.68 5.68 -11.99
CA CYS A 387 -11.54 5.50 -11.09
C CYS A 387 -11.95 5.69 -9.62
N TRP A 388 -12.63 6.80 -9.31
CA TRP A 388 -13.12 7.12 -7.97
C TRP A 388 -14.00 6.02 -7.40
N GLU A 389 -15.06 5.64 -8.12
CA GLU A 389 -16.01 4.62 -7.69
C GLU A 389 -15.33 3.26 -7.57
N GLY A 390 -14.45 2.90 -8.50
CA GLY A 390 -13.65 1.68 -8.43
C GLY A 390 -12.78 1.62 -7.18
N MET A 391 -12.05 2.70 -6.86
CA MET A 391 -11.21 2.79 -5.67
C MET A 391 -12.03 2.69 -4.39
N GLN A 392 -13.16 3.39 -4.30
CA GLN A 392 -14.06 3.32 -3.15
C GLN A 392 -14.57 1.88 -2.94
N ARG A 393 -15.02 1.21 -4.01
CA ARG A 393 -15.52 -0.17 -3.95
C ARG A 393 -14.43 -1.16 -3.50
N ALA A 394 -13.24 -1.08 -4.08
CA ALA A 394 -12.13 -1.96 -3.69
C ALA A 394 -11.70 -1.74 -2.23
N LEU A 395 -11.64 -0.48 -1.78
CA LEU A 395 -11.30 -0.14 -0.40
C LEU A 395 -12.35 -0.63 0.60
N HIS A 396 -13.65 -0.46 0.31
CA HIS A 396 -14.72 -0.99 1.17
C HIS A 396 -14.79 -2.52 1.13
N PHE A 397 -14.54 -3.14 -0.02
CA PHE A 397 -14.48 -4.60 -0.16
C PHE A 397 -13.37 -5.22 0.70
N ALA A 398 -12.20 -4.57 0.75
CA ALA A 398 -11.12 -4.95 1.64
C ALA A 398 -11.45 -4.68 3.11
N ASP A 399 -12.00 -3.50 3.40
CA ASP A 399 -12.34 -3.07 4.77
C ASP A 399 -13.44 -3.93 5.38
N ASP A 400 -14.39 -4.46 4.59
CA ASP A 400 -15.39 -5.44 5.04
C ASP A 400 -14.75 -6.69 5.66
N GLN A 401 -13.58 -7.10 5.19
CA GLN A 401 -12.85 -8.26 5.71
C GLN A 401 -12.21 -7.94 7.07
N VAL A 402 -11.83 -6.68 7.30
CA VAL A 402 -11.31 -6.20 8.59
C VAL A 402 -12.45 -5.95 9.57
N LEU A 403 -13.45 -5.16 9.18
CA LEU A 403 -14.61 -4.77 10.00
C LEU A 403 -15.40 -5.98 10.51
N ARG A 404 -15.35 -7.11 9.79
CA ARG A 404 -15.97 -8.35 10.24
C ARG A 404 -15.49 -8.78 11.62
N ASP A 405 -14.20 -8.62 11.92
CA ASP A 405 -13.62 -8.94 13.24
C ASP A 405 -14.13 -8.00 14.34
N TYR A 406 -14.58 -6.81 13.94
CA TYR A 406 -15.22 -5.80 14.79
C TYR A 406 -16.75 -5.91 14.81
N GLY A 407 -17.32 -6.87 14.07
CA GLY A 407 -18.76 -7.13 14.03
C GLY A 407 -19.55 -6.20 13.11
N PHE A 408 -18.91 -5.58 12.13
CA PHE A 408 -19.54 -4.68 11.16
C PHE A 408 -19.21 -5.07 9.73
N ARG A 409 -19.97 -4.51 8.80
CA ARG A 409 -19.67 -4.46 7.36
C ARG A 409 -20.26 -3.19 6.78
N HIS A 410 -19.74 -2.71 5.66
CA HIS A 410 -20.35 -1.66 4.87
C HIS A 410 -21.75 -2.10 4.38
N ALA A 411 -22.67 -1.13 4.32
CA ALA A 411 -24.03 -1.34 3.81
C ALA A 411 -24.04 -1.51 2.29
N ASP A 412 -23.16 -0.80 1.59
CA ASP A 412 -22.93 -0.83 0.16
C ASP A 412 -21.46 -0.45 -0.14
N LEU A 413 -20.88 -0.95 -1.24
CA LEU A 413 -19.46 -0.70 -1.56
C LEU A 413 -19.17 0.75 -1.99
N LEU A 414 -20.17 1.59 -2.24
CA LEU A 414 -20.00 3.02 -2.50
C LEU A 414 -20.36 3.91 -1.31
N SER A 415 -20.96 3.36 -0.24
CA SER A 415 -21.26 4.09 0.98
C SER A 415 -20.22 3.83 2.07
N GLY A 416 -19.96 4.83 2.91
CA GLY A 416 -19.19 4.66 4.14
C GLY A 416 -20.05 4.21 5.33
N ASP A 417 -21.37 4.08 5.15
CA ASP A 417 -22.27 3.62 6.19
C ASP A 417 -22.04 2.13 6.47
N VAL A 418 -22.00 1.77 7.75
CA VAL A 418 -21.83 0.39 8.20
C VAL A 418 -23.07 -0.15 8.89
N GLN A 419 -23.24 -1.46 8.83
CA GLN A 419 -24.30 -2.19 9.52
C GLN A 419 -23.70 -3.29 10.40
N PRO A 420 -24.32 -3.56 11.56
CA PRO A 420 -23.86 -4.63 12.44
C PRO A 420 -24.10 -6.00 11.80
N LEU A 421 -23.12 -6.88 11.92
CA LEU A 421 -23.26 -8.29 11.60
C LEU A 421 -23.97 -9.01 12.75
N PRO A 422 -24.85 -9.99 12.47
CA PRO A 422 -25.41 -10.83 13.53
C PRO A 422 -24.32 -11.65 14.23
N PHE A 423 -24.54 -12.01 15.49
CA PHE A 423 -23.81 -13.11 16.12
C PHE A 423 -24.48 -14.39 15.61
N ALA A 424 -23.84 -15.05 14.64
CA ALA A 424 -24.31 -16.31 14.06
C ALA A 424 -23.67 -17.51 14.76
#